data_AF-A0A8B6XRC0-F1
#
_entry.id   AF-A0A8B6XRC0-F1
#
_cell.length_a   1.000
_cell.length_b   1.000
_cell.length_c   1.000
_cell.angle_alpha   90.00
_cell.angle_beta   90.00
_cell.angle_gamma   90.00
#
_symmetry.space_group_name_H-M   'P 1'
#
loop_
_entity.id
_entity.type
_entity.pdbx_description
1 polymer ?
#
loop_
_entity_poly.entity_id
_entity_poly.type
_entity_poly.pdbx_seq_one_letter_code
_entity_poly.pdbx_strand_id
1 'polypeptide(L)'
;MLIQLGKKVEEVYKNCIGENEANISALQMLTSIENRLEELFETIEIMPAEKVEIAEKIKDKERRLRLREEKLLEQKKNQEERIRKAIERAKAEPKKKTGRRLVFRSAPPQARKHVEISREKYDKEEEELKYFFT
;
A
#
# COMPACT_ATOMS: atom_id res chain seq x y z
N MET A 1 -13.94 14.68 28.36
CA MET A 1 -14.96 14.16 27.43
C MET A 1 -15.78 15.29 26.78
N LEU A 2 -16.56 16.08 27.51
CA LEU A 2 -17.41 17.13 26.92
C LEU A 2 -16.63 18.22 26.14
N ILE A 3 -15.48 18.65 26.66
CA ILE A 3 -14.60 19.63 26.01
C ILE A 3 -14.05 19.09 24.68
N GLN A 4 -13.72 17.81 24.60
CA GLN A 4 -13.23 17.18 23.37
C GLN A 4 -14.35 17.07 22.33
N LEU A 5 -15.56 16.75 22.78
CA LEU A 5 -16.73 16.73 21.91
C LEU A 5 -17.01 18.12 21.32
N GLY A 6 -17.03 19.17 22.16
CA GLY A 6 -17.23 20.54 21.71
C GLY A 6 -16.20 20.97 20.65
N LYS A 7 -14.92 20.66 20.86
CA LYS A 7 -13.86 20.92 19.88
C LYS A 7 -14.08 20.18 18.56
N LYS A 8 -14.53 18.93 18.61
CA LYS A 8 -14.79 18.16 17.38
C LYS A 8 -16.00 18.70 16.62
N VAL A 9 -17.06 19.08 17.34
CA VAL A 9 -18.24 19.72 16.75
C VAL A 9 -17.84 21.02 16.06
N GLU A 10 -17.01 21.85 16.69
CA GLU A 10 -16.51 23.10 16.10
C GLU A 10 -15.64 22.86 14.86
N GLU A 11 -14.76 21.86 14.88
CA GLU A 11 -13.94 21.47 13.73
C GLU A 11 -14.80 21.05 12.53
N VAL A 12 -15.83 20.23 12.77
CA VAL A 12 -16.74 19.77 11.71
C VAL A 12 -17.58 20.94 11.19
N TYR A 13 -18.13 21.76 12.08
CA TYR A 13 -18.90 22.95 11.71
C TYR A 13 -18.07 23.89 10.81
N LYS A 14 -16.81 24.12 11.18
CA LYS A 14 -15.88 24.95 10.38
C LYS A 14 -15.63 24.42 8.97
N ASN A 15 -15.48 23.10 8.84
CA ASN A 15 -15.20 22.48 7.56
C ASN A 15 -16.44 22.37 6.66
N CYS A 16 -17.63 22.20 7.23
CA CYS A 16 -18.85 21.94 6.48
C CYS A 16 -19.69 23.19 6.20
N ILE A 17 -19.67 24.17 7.10
CA ILE A 17 -20.56 25.34 7.06
C ILE A 17 -19.74 26.63 6.98
N GLY A 18 -18.74 26.80 7.86
CA GLY A 18 -17.89 28.00 7.89
C GLY A 18 -17.50 28.41 9.31
N GLU A 19 -16.84 29.56 9.47
CA GLU A 19 -16.40 30.02 10.79
C GLU A 19 -17.57 30.40 11.70
N ASN A 20 -17.41 30.12 13.00
CA ASN A 20 -18.38 30.47 14.02
C ASN A 20 -18.22 31.95 14.41
N GLU A 21 -18.76 32.85 13.59
CA GLU A 21 -18.72 34.30 13.85
C GLU A 21 -19.65 34.72 15.01
N ALA A 22 -20.63 33.88 15.35
CA ALA A 22 -21.73 34.22 16.26
C ALA A 22 -21.61 33.60 17.68
N ASN A 23 -20.49 32.97 18.03
CA ASN A 23 -20.32 32.23 19.29
C ASN A 23 -21.48 31.27 19.61
N ILE A 24 -22.01 30.60 18.60
CA ILE A 24 -23.14 29.67 18.74
C ILE A 24 -22.73 28.42 19.51
N SER A 25 -23.67 27.90 20.30
CA SER A 25 -23.48 26.75 21.20
C SER A 25 -23.22 25.45 20.42
N ALA A 26 -22.55 24.49 21.05
CA ALA A 26 -22.29 23.17 20.45
C ALA A 26 -23.56 22.45 19.98
N LEU A 27 -24.69 22.61 20.69
CA LEU A 27 -25.97 22.04 20.24
C LEU A 27 -26.48 22.70 18.95
N GLN A 28 -26.34 24.01 18.84
CA GLN A 28 -26.75 24.75 17.64
C GLN A 28 -25.84 24.43 16.44
N MET A 29 -24.53 24.24 16.69
CA MET A 29 -23.60 23.73 15.69
C MET A 29 -23.98 22.32 15.21
N LEU A 30 -24.40 21.44 16.11
CA LEU A 30 -24.89 20.10 15.72
C LEU A 30 -26.15 20.18 14.86
N THR A 31 -27.17 20.95 15.27
CA THR A 31 -28.41 21.09 14.49
C THR A 31 -28.16 21.66 13.10
N SER A 32 -27.26 22.63 12.98
CA SER A 32 -26.91 23.21 11.67
C SER A 32 -26.14 22.22 10.79
N ILE A 33 -25.26 21.40 11.38
CA ILE A 33 -24.61 20.29 10.67
C ILE A 33 -25.65 19.28 10.17
N GLU A 34 -26.62 18.91 11.00
CA GLU A 34 -27.70 17.98 10.64
C GLU A 34 -28.54 18.53 9.48
N ASN A 35 -29.00 19.78 9.58
CA ASN A 35 -29.74 20.43 8.50
C ASN A 35 -28.93 20.47 7.20
N ARG A 36 -27.64 20.81 7.29
CA ARG A 36 -26.77 20.84 6.11
C ARG A 36 -26.62 19.47 5.47
N LEU A 37 -26.56 18.43 6.28
CA LEU A 37 -26.47 17.05 5.82
C LEU A 37 -27.76 16.62 5.11
N GLU A 38 -28.92 16.96 5.67
CA GLU A 38 -30.23 16.70 5.06
C GLU A 38 -30.40 17.44 3.73
N GLU A 39 -30.09 18.73 3.67
CA GLU A 39 -30.06 19.51 2.43
C GLU A 39 -29.19 18.84 1.35
N LEU A 40 -28.00 18.37 1.73
CA LEU A 40 -27.10 17.70 0.79
C LEU A 40 -27.70 16.39 0.28
N PHE A 41 -28.38 15.61 1.12
CA PHE A 41 -29.06 14.40 0.67
C PHE A 41 -30.21 14.70 -0.29
N GLU A 42 -31.05 15.68 0.01
CA GLU A 42 -32.11 16.11 -0.92
C GLU A 42 -31.51 16.54 -2.27
N THR A 43 -30.42 17.30 -2.26
CA THR A 43 -29.76 17.71 -3.50
C THR A 43 -29.23 16.52 -4.29
N ILE A 44 -28.70 15.49 -3.63
CA ILE A 44 -28.23 14.27 -4.28
C ILE A 44 -29.40 13.49 -4.90
N GLU A 45 -30.53 13.38 -4.21
CA GLU A 45 -31.71 12.68 -4.71
C GLU A 45 -32.34 13.38 -5.93
N ILE A 46 -32.29 14.71 -5.97
CA ILE A 46 -32.87 15.53 -7.07
C ILE A 46 -31.90 15.65 -8.27
N MET A 47 -30.63 15.26 -8.12
CA MET A 47 -29.63 15.43 -9.17
C MET A 47 -29.97 14.61 -10.44
N PRO A 48 -29.97 15.23 -11.64
CA PRO A 48 -30.19 14.50 -12.88
C PRO A 48 -29.09 13.46 -13.13
N ALA A 49 -29.48 12.19 -13.30
CA ALA A 49 -28.56 11.08 -13.50
C ALA A 49 -27.56 11.31 -14.65
N GLU A 50 -28.01 11.94 -15.74
CA GLU A 50 -27.15 12.25 -16.89
C GLU A 50 -25.99 13.19 -16.53
N LYS A 51 -26.25 14.21 -15.71
CA LYS A 51 -25.20 15.15 -15.26
C LYS A 51 -24.20 14.46 -14.33
N VAL A 52 -24.69 13.59 -13.45
CA VAL A 52 -23.85 12.80 -12.54
C VAL A 52 -22.92 11.89 -13.34
N GLU A 53 -23.46 11.14 -14.31
CA GLU A 53 -22.68 10.23 -15.15
C GLU A 53 -21.59 10.99 -15.95
N ILE A 54 -21.91 12.17 -16.49
CA ILE A 54 -20.92 13.02 -17.17
C ILE A 54 -19.81 13.45 -16.20
N ALA A 55 -20.17 13.90 -14.99
CA ALA A 55 -19.21 14.33 -13.98
C ALA A 55 -18.31 13.16 -13.53
N GLU A 56 -18.88 11.97 -13.33
CA GLU A 56 -18.14 10.74 -13.01
C GLU A 56 -17.14 10.40 -14.13
N LYS A 57 -17.58 10.40 -15.39
CA LYS A 57 -16.70 10.15 -16.54
C LYS A 57 -15.54 11.13 -16.61
N ILE A 58 -15.78 12.41 -16.31
CA ILE A 58 -14.73 13.45 -16.28
C ILE A 58 -13.74 13.18 -15.15
N LYS A 59 -14.22 12.96 -13.92
CA LYS A 59 -13.39 12.64 -12.74
C LYS A 59 -12.54 11.38 -12.97
N ASP A 60 -13.14 10.34 -13.52
CA ASP A 60 -12.43 9.10 -13.84
C ASP A 60 -11.38 9.30 -14.92
N LYS A 61 -11.68 10.09 -15.95
CA LYS A 61 -10.70 10.45 -16.98
C LYS A 61 -9.53 11.22 -16.38
N GLU A 62 -9.79 12.21 -15.54
CA GLU A 62 -8.75 12.98 -14.84
C GLU A 62 -7.89 12.08 -13.96
N ARG A 63 -8.51 11.21 -13.15
CA ARG A 63 -7.81 10.24 -12.29
C ARG A 63 -6.91 9.32 -13.12
N ARG A 64 -7.41 8.78 -14.24
CA ARG A 64 -6.62 7.94 -15.15
C ARG A 64 -5.43 8.69 -15.75
N LEU A 65 -5.62 9.94 -16.15
CA LEU A 65 -4.54 10.78 -16.68
C LEU A 65 -3.47 11.03 -15.62
N ARG A 66 -3.87 11.42 -14.41
CA ARG A 66 -2.95 11.66 -13.28
C ARG A 66 -2.08 10.44 -12.96
N LEU A 67 -2.71 9.26 -12.84
CA LEU A 67 -1.99 8.00 -12.61
C LEU A 67 -1.00 7.66 -13.74
N ARG A 68 -1.38 7.96 -14.98
CA ARG A 68 -0.51 7.73 -16.14
C ARG A 68 0.69 8.68 -16.14
N GLU A 69 0.48 9.95 -15.82
CA GLU A 69 1.53 10.96 -15.71
C GLU A 69 2.51 10.64 -14.58
N GLU A 70 2.01 10.26 -13.40
CA GLU A 70 2.82 9.83 -12.27
C GLU A 70 3.70 8.63 -12.64
N LYS A 71 3.13 7.61 -13.29
CA LYS A 71 3.87 6.43 -13.75
C LYS A 71 4.95 6.80 -14.78
N LEU A 72 4.64 7.70 -15.72
CA LEU A 72 5.60 8.14 -16.73
C LEU A 72 6.75 8.94 -16.09
N LEU A 73 6.43 9.78 -15.10
CA LEU A 73 7.43 10.55 -14.34
C LEU A 73 8.35 9.62 -13.54
N GLU A 74 7.80 8.58 -12.90
CA GLU A 74 8.58 7.58 -12.18
C GLU A 74 9.49 6.78 -13.12
N GLN A 75 8.99 6.37 -14.29
CA GLN A 75 9.80 5.71 -15.31
C GLN A 75 10.96 6.60 -15.78
N LYS A 76 10.68 7.88 -16.03
CA LYS A 76 11.70 8.86 -16.44
C LYS A 76 12.77 9.04 -15.37
N LYS A 77 12.38 9.21 -14.10
CA LYS A 77 13.31 9.28 -12.96
C LYS A 77 14.19 8.04 -12.86
N ASN A 78 13.59 6.85 -12.96
CA ASN A 78 14.35 5.59 -12.93
C ASN A 78 15.33 5.47 -14.11
N GLN A 79 14.94 5.94 -15.30
CA GLN A 79 15.82 5.97 -16.45
C GLN A 79 16.97 6.95 -16.26
N GLU A 80 16.69 8.17 -15.79
CA GLU A 80 17.68 9.18 -15.46
C GLU A 80 18.68 8.68 -14.41
N GLU A 81 18.22 7.99 -13.36
CA GLU A 81 19.09 7.37 -12.36
C GLU A 81 20.00 6.29 -12.96
N ARG A 82 19.47 5.44 -13.85
CA ARG A 82 20.28 4.42 -14.53
C ARG A 82 21.37 5.05 -15.37
N ILE A 83 21.03 6.08 -16.15
CA ILE A 83 21.98 6.82 -16.98
C ILE A 83 23.03 7.47 -16.09
N ARG A 84 22.62 8.13 -15.01
CA ARG A 84 23.53 8.76 -14.04
C ARG A 84 24.52 7.76 -13.45
N LYS A 85 24.04 6.61 -12.95
CA LYS A 85 24.90 5.54 -12.41
C LYS A 85 25.85 4.96 -13.46
N ALA A 86 25.42 4.85 -14.72
CA ALA A 86 26.26 4.40 -15.82
C ALA A 86 27.37 5.42 -16.14
N ILE A 87 27.05 6.72 -16.18
CA ILE A 87 28.03 7.80 -16.38
C ILE A 87 29.03 7.84 -15.23
N GLU A 88 28.56 7.75 -13.98
CA GLU A 88 29.43 7.71 -12.80
C GLU A 88 30.38 6.51 -12.85
N ARG A 89 29.89 5.32 -13.23
CA ARG A 89 30.73 4.13 -13.42
C ARG A 89 31.74 4.30 -14.56
N ALA A 90 31.37 4.95 -15.65
CA ALA A 90 32.27 5.20 -16.79
C ALA A 90 33.36 6.22 -16.45
N LYS A 91 33.06 7.22 -15.61
CA LYS A 91 34.02 8.21 -15.10
C LYS A 91 34.90 7.67 -13.98
N ALA A 92 34.44 6.68 -13.23
CA ALA A 92 35.19 6.10 -12.13
C ALA A 92 36.50 5.49 -12.64
N GLU A 93 37.58 5.72 -11.89
CA GLU A 93 38.87 5.15 -12.25
C GLU A 93 38.80 3.62 -12.31
N PRO A 94 39.43 2.98 -13.31
CA PRO A 94 39.49 1.53 -13.39
C PRO A 94 40.06 0.95 -12.10
N LYS A 95 39.33 0.04 -11.45
CA LYS A 95 39.80 -0.61 -10.22
C LYS A 95 41.08 -1.38 -10.53
N LYS A 96 42.22 -0.83 -10.13
CA LYS A 96 43.52 -1.49 -10.22
C LYS A 96 43.49 -2.72 -9.32
N LYS A 97 43.52 -3.91 -9.91
CA LYS A 97 43.66 -5.17 -9.16
C LYS A 97 45.14 -5.34 -8.83
N THR A 98 45.49 -5.20 -7.57
CA THR A 98 46.84 -5.50 -7.09
C THR A 98 46.92 -6.99 -6.72
N GLY A 99 47.96 -7.67 -7.21
CA GLY A 99 48.24 -9.08 -6.89
C GLY A 99 47.48 -10.13 -7.71
N ARG A 100 47.78 -11.40 -7.43
CA ARG A 100 47.18 -12.58 -8.08
C ARG A 100 45.78 -12.82 -7.53
N ARG A 101 44.79 -13.02 -8.42
CA ARG A 101 43.41 -13.37 -8.03
C ARG A 101 43.40 -14.69 -7.25
N LEU A 102 42.84 -14.68 -6.04
CA LEU A 102 42.62 -15.90 -5.27
C LEU A 102 41.65 -16.80 -6.03
N VAL A 103 42.11 -18.01 -6.38
CA VAL A 103 41.28 -19.03 -7.02
C VAL A 103 40.94 -20.08 -5.97
N PHE A 104 39.66 -20.19 -5.63
CA PHE A 104 39.20 -21.24 -4.72
C PHE A 104 39.19 -22.58 -5.46
N ARG A 105 39.59 -23.64 -4.76
CA ARG A 105 39.48 -25.01 -5.26
C ARG A 105 38.02 -25.46 -5.15
N SER A 106 37.63 -26.43 -5.96
CA SER A 106 36.34 -27.09 -5.81
C SER A 106 36.19 -27.63 -4.38
N ALA A 107 35.02 -27.41 -3.77
CA ALA A 107 34.74 -27.99 -2.46
C ALA A 107 34.79 -29.53 -2.58
N PRO A 108 35.38 -30.24 -1.59
CA PRO A 108 35.36 -31.69 -1.59
C PRO A 108 33.92 -32.21 -1.59
N PRO A 109 33.65 -33.40 -2.16
CA PRO A 109 32.33 -33.98 -2.15
C PRO A 109 31.82 -34.08 -0.71
N GLN A 110 30.63 -33.55 -0.45
CA GLN A 110 30.03 -33.65 0.87
C GLN A 110 29.70 -35.13 1.15
N ALA A 111 30.21 -35.65 2.27
CA ALA A 111 29.81 -36.96 2.75
C ALA A 111 28.30 -36.97 2.95
N ARG A 112 27.61 -37.89 2.26
CA ARG A 112 26.18 -38.09 2.47
C ARG A 112 25.99 -38.49 3.93
N LYS A 113 25.33 -37.64 4.72
CA LYS A 113 24.91 -38.02 6.07
C LYS A 113 23.99 -39.22 5.93
N HIS A 114 24.29 -40.31 6.64
CA HIS A 114 23.35 -41.41 6.79
C HIS A 114 22.12 -40.80 7.46
N VAL A 115 21.03 -40.66 6.71
CA VAL A 115 19.75 -40.29 7.28
C VAL A 115 19.35 -41.51 8.10
N GLU A 116 19.52 -41.44 9.42
CA GLU A 116 18.83 -42.38 10.31
C GLU A 116 17.36 -42.27 9.97
N ILE A 117 16.85 -43.35 9.38
CA ILE A 117 15.44 -43.54 9.13
C ILE A 117 14.78 -43.46 10.51
N SER A 118 14.15 -42.33 10.79
CA SER A 118 13.47 -42.04 12.04
C SER A 118 12.31 -43.02 12.26
N ARG A 119 11.94 -43.17 13.54
CA ARG A 119 10.87 -44.02 14.10
C ARG A 119 9.56 -44.08 13.29
N GLU A 120 9.29 -43.07 12.47
CA GLU A 120 8.14 -43.02 11.54
C GLU A 120 8.06 -44.21 10.56
N LYS A 121 9.18 -44.86 10.19
CA LYS A 121 9.10 -46.09 9.38
C LYS A 121 8.69 -47.32 10.18
N TYR A 122 9.11 -47.41 11.45
CA TYR A 122 8.69 -48.50 12.33
C TYR A 122 7.19 -48.39 12.65
N ASP A 123 6.70 -47.17 12.89
CA ASP A 123 5.27 -46.94 13.17
C ASP A 123 4.39 -47.33 11.97
N LYS A 124 4.84 -47.04 10.73
CA LYS A 124 4.13 -47.44 9.50
C LYS A 124 4.14 -48.94 9.25
N GLU A 125 5.27 -49.61 9.48
CA GLU A 125 5.36 -51.07 9.34
C GLU A 125 4.47 -51.78 10.38
N GLU A 126 4.39 -51.27 11.62
CA GLU A 126 3.46 -51.79 12.62
C GLU A 126 1.99 -51.54 12.25
N GLU A 127 1.65 -50.37 11.71
CA GLU A 127 0.28 -50.07 11.24
C GLU A 127 -0.14 -51.00 10.09
N GLU A 128 0.74 -51.24 9.12
CA GLU A 128 0.49 -52.16 8.00
C GLU A 128 0.31 -53.61 8.49
N LEU A 129 1.16 -54.08 9.43
CA LEU A 129 1.02 -55.42 10.02
C LEU A 129 -0.31 -55.59 10.76
N LYS A 130 -0.76 -54.57 11.52
CA LYS A 130 -2.07 -54.60 12.19
C LYS A 130 -3.22 -54.67 11.18
N TYR A 131 -3.11 -53.98 10.04
CA TYR A 131 -4.13 -53.98 9.00
C TYR A 131 -4.27 -55.34 8.29
N PHE A 132 -3.18 -56.07 8.07
CA PHE A 132 -3.20 -57.33 7.31
C PHE A 132 -3.49 -58.59 8.13
N PHE A 133 -3.27 -58.57 9.45
CA PHE A 133 -3.40 -59.74 10.33
C PHE A 133 -4.56 -59.66 11.33
N THR A 134 -5.50 -58.72 11.15
CA THR A 134 -6.79 -58.69 11.84
C THR A 134 -7.89 -59.16 10.90
#